data_AF-A0A969EQF9-F1
#
_entry.id   AF-A0A969EQF9-F1
#
_cell.length_a   1.000
_cell.length_b   1.000
_cell.length_c   1.000
_cell.angle_alpha   90.00
_cell.angle_beta   90.00
_cell.angle_gamma   90.00
#
_symmetry.space_group_name_H-M   'P 1'
#
loop_
_entity.id
_entity.type
_entity.pdbx_description
1 polymer ?
#
loop_
_entity_poly.entity_id
_entity_poly.type
_entity_poly.pdbx_seq_one_letter_code
_entity_poly.pdbx_strand_id
1 'polypeptide(L)'
;MAYYQRRAENLLDEGKQQEALLQIDAGLQINAQHEGLKQLKERIRTALAKERQIKQLLSQAEQYREQTQLIQPSGDNAYETYRQVLALDTGNVRAQQGLAQIVDTYRQQAEALRDQGQWQDSLAKIDEILQVFPDNAGMQSLRKRCWRRSLLHVDKRS
;
A
#
# COMPACT_ATOMS: atom_id res chain seq x y z
N MET A 1 42.11 5.50 3.15
CA MET A 1 40.88 5.87 2.42
C MET A 1 39.98 4.68 2.11
N ALA A 2 40.52 3.59 1.54
CA ALA A 2 39.74 2.36 1.27
C ALA A 2 39.09 1.73 2.53
N TYR A 3 39.64 1.96 3.73
CA TYR A 3 39.10 1.43 4.99
C TYR A 3 37.66 1.91 5.28
N TYR A 4 37.39 3.22 5.18
CA TYR A 4 36.08 3.78 5.51
C TYR A 4 35.00 3.34 4.52
N GLN A 5 35.36 3.30 3.23
CA GLN A 5 34.46 2.82 2.18
C GLN A 5 34.10 1.35 2.40
N ARG A 6 35.10 0.48 2.58
CA ARG A 6 34.86 -0.96 2.78
C ARG A 6 34.07 -1.26 4.04
N ARG A 7 34.34 -0.51 5.12
CA ARG A 7 33.57 -0.64 6.36
C ARG A 7 32.12 -0.18 6.19
N ALA A 8 31.89 0.92 5.47
CA ALA A 8 30.54 1.38 5.16
C ALA A 8 29.78 0.37 4.31
N GLU A 9 30.42 -0.22 3.30
CA GLU A 9 29.83 -1.28 2.46
C GLU A 9 29.42 -2.50 3.29
N ASN A 10 30.30 -3.01 4.17
CA ASN A 10 29.96 -4.12 5.06
C ASN A 10 28.78 -3.77 5.99
N LEU A 11 28.73 -2.55 6.53
CA LEU A 11 27.62 -2.10 7.36
C LEU A 11 26.30 -2.03 6.58
N LEU A 12 26.34 -1.74 5.28
CA LEU A 12 25.16 -1.77 4.43
C LEU A 12 24.68 -3.19 4.15
N ASP A 13 25.60 -4.14 3.97
CA ASP A 13 25.27 -5.56 3.84
C ASP A 13 24.62 -6.10 5.13
N GLU A 14 25.00 -5.56 6.29
CA GLU A 14 24.38 -5.81 7.59
C GLU A 14 23.08 -5.02 7.82
N GLY A 15 22.65 -4.18 6.89
CA GLY A 15 21.46 -3.32 7.02
C GLY A 15 21.63 -2.12 7.96
N LYS A 16 22.84 -1.87 8.49
CA LYS A 16 23.17 -0.80 9.44
C LYS A 16 23.46 0.52 8.71
N GLN A 17 22.48 1.00 7.96
CA GLN A 17 22.58 2.19 7.12
C GLN A 17 22.98 3.45 7.90
N GLN A 18 22.54 3.59 9.14
CA GLN A 18 22.91 4.73 10.00
C GLN A 18 24.39 4.68 10.40
N GLU A 19 24.91 3.50 10.77
CA GLU A 19 26.33 3.34 11.09
C GLU A 19 27.21 3.52 9.85
N ALA A 20 26.75 3.04 8.69
CA ALA A 20 27.43 3.25 7.41
C ALA A 20 27.59 4.75 7.12
N LEU A 21 26.56 5.57 7.36
CA LEU A 21 26.65 7.03 7.21
C LEU A 21 27.73 7.65 8.12
N LEU A 22 27.85 7.19 9.37
CA LEU A 22 28.90 7.69 10.28
C LEU A 22 30.31 7.39 9.75
N GLN A 23 30.52 6.20 9.20
CA GLN A 23 31.81 5.82 8.60
C GLN A 23 32.11 6.62 7.32
N ILE A 24 31.09 6.86 6.51
CA ILE A 24 31.20 7.69 5.31
C ILE A 24 31.56 9.13 5.68
N ASP A 25 30.91 9.70 6.69
CA ASP A 25 31.18 11.05 7.18
C ASP A 25 32.61 11.18 7.72
N ALA A 26 33.10 10.20 8.48
CA ALA A 26 34.49 10.15 8.92
C ALA A 26 35.47 10.08 7.74
N GLY A 27 35.16 9.28 6.71
CA GLY A 27 35.98 9.20 5.49
C GLY A 27 36.00 10.52 4.70
N LEU A 28 34.87 11.22 4.62
CA LEU A 28 34.74 12.52 3.95
C LEU A 28 35.41 13.66 4.72
N GLN A 29 35.53 13.57 6.06
CA GLN A 29 36.30 14.55 6.84
C GLN A 29 37.80 14.52 6.49
N ILE A 30 38.34 13.33 6.18
CA ILE A 30 39.75 13.16 5.81
C ILE A 30 39.97 13.51 4.33
N ASN A 31 39.03 13.18 3.44
CA ASN A 31 39.04 13.62 2.05
C ASN A 31 37.64 14.01 1.59
N ALA A 32 37.38 15.31 1.64
CA ALA A 32 36.11 15.90 1.25
C ALA A 32 35.81 15.80 -0.25
N GLN A 33 36.80 15.44 -1.08
CA GLN A 33 36.62 15.26 -2.53
C GLN A 33 36.42 13.79 -2.93
N HIS A 34 36.33 12.87 -1.98
CA HIS A 34 36.16 11.45 -2.28
C HIS A 34 34.78 11.15 -2.88
N GLU A 35 34.71 11.11 -4.22
CA GLU A 35 33.46 11.01 -4.98
C GLU A 35 32.64 9.76 -4.64
N GLY A 36 33.26 8.58 -4.52
CA GLY A 36 32.56 7.34 -4.18
C GLY A 36 31.84 7.38 -2.82
N LEU A 37 32.43 8.06 -1.82
CA LEU A 37 31.83 8.22 -0.49
C LEU A 37 30.67 9.21 -0.53
N LYS A 38 30.76 10.28 -1.35
CA LYS A 38 29.63 11.20 -1.58
C LYS A 38 28.45 10.50 -2.24
N GLN A 39 28.71 9.74 -3.30
CA GLN A 39 27.67 8.98 -3.99
C GLN A 39 27.01 7.95 -3.07
N LEU A 40 27.82 7.25 -2.26
CA LEU A 40 27.29 6.29 -1.29
C LEU A 40 26.41 6.97 -0.23
N LYS A 41 26.87 8.11 0.31
CA LYS A 41 26.11 8.93 1.27
C LYS A 41 24.74 9.33 0.71
N GLU A 42 24.70 9.85 -0.50
CA GLU A 42 23.45 10.30 -1.13
C GLU A 42 22.51 9.13 -1.46
N ARG A 43 23.03 7.98 -1.90
CA ARG A 43 22.24 6.76 -2.08
C ARG A 43 21.60 6.28 -0.77
N ILE A 44 22.34 6.30 0.34
CA ILE A 44 21.78 5.90 1.64
C ILE A 44 20.74 6.91 2.12
N ARG A 45 21.02 8.22 1.99
CA ARG A 45 20.09 9.28 2.38
C ARG A 45 18.77 9.20 1.63
N THR A 46 18.83 9.02 0.32
CA THR A 46 17.64 8.86 -0.52
C THR A 46 16.85 7.60 -0.17
N ALA A 47 17.53 6.47 0.08
CA ALA A 47 16.88 5.24 0.55
C ALA A 47 16.19 5.42 1.90
N LEU A 48 16.85 6.04 2.88
CA LEU A 48 16.28 6.32 4.20
C LEU A 48 15.10 7.28 4.14
N ALA A 49 15.18 8.32 3.31
CA ALA A 49 14.08 9.27 3.11
C ALA A 49 12.85 8.56 2.52
N LYS A 50 13.06 7.72 1.51
CA LYS A 50 12.01 6.87 0.92
C LYS A 50 11.39 5.93 1.95
N GLU A 51 12.20 5.26 2.76
CA GLU A 51 11.70 4.34 3.80
C GLU A 51 10.85 5.08 4.86
N ARG A 52 11.28 6.26 5.30
CA ARG A 52 10.50 7.10 6.22
C ARG A 52 9.17 7.53 5.61
N GLN A 53 9.19 7.96 4.34
CA GLN A 53 7.97 8.33 3.63
C GLN A 53 6.99 7.15 3.52
N ILE A 54 7.49 5.95 3.19
CA ILE A 54 6.68 4.72 3.18
C ILE A 54 6.07 4.45 4.55
N LYS A 55 6.85 4.55 5.63
CA LYS A 55 6.34 4.34 7.00
C LYS A 55 5.24 5.34 7.37
N GLN A 56 5.41 6.62 7.02
CA GLN A 56 4.41 7.65 7.26
C GLN A 56 3.12 7.37 6.50
N LEU A 57 3.22 7.07 5.20
CA LEU A 57 2.08 6.74 4.36
C LEU A 57 1.35 5.47 4.85
N LEU A 58 2.08 4.43 5.25
CA LEU A 58 1.47 3.22 5.81
C LEU A 58 0.70 3.52 7.11
N SER A 59 1.25 4.37 7.98
CA SER A 59 0.56 4.81 9.20
C SER A 59 -0.70 5.62 8.87
N GLN A 60 -0.62 6.51 7.88
CA GLN A 60 -1.75 7.31 7.44
C GLN A 60 -2.86 6.44 6.80
N ALA A 61 -2.48 5.47 5.97
CA ALA A 61 -3.42 4.53 5.37
C ALA A 61 -4.17 3.71 6.43
N GLU A 62 -3.47 3.30 7.49
CA GLU A 62 -4.07 2.60 8.62
C GLU A 62 -5.07 3.49 9.37
N GLN A 63 -4.73 4.77 9.61
CA GLN A 63 -5.66 5.73 10.23
C GLN A 63 -6.93 5.92 9.38
N TYR A 64 -6.81 6.05 8.06
CA TYR A 64 -7.96 6.13 7.18
C TYR A 64 -8.81 4.85 7.26
N ARG A 65 -8.18 3.69 7.35
CA ARG A 65 -8.88 2.40 7.50
C ARG A 65 -9.66 2.32 8.81
N GLU A 66 -9.06 2.71 9.93
CA GLU A 66 -9.71 2.78 11.25
C GLU A 66 -10.91 3.74 11.25
N GLN A 67 -10.82 4.83 10.46
CA GLN A 67 -11.91 5.78 10.25
C GLN A 67 -12.95 5.32 9.20
N THR A 68 -12.82 4.10 8.67
CA THR A 68 -13.69 3.56 7.60
C THR A 68 -13.61 4.36 6.29
N GLN A 69 -12.59 5.20 6.13
CA GLN A 69 -12.32 5.97 4.91
C GLN A 69 -11.53 5.08 3.92
N LEU A 70 -12.18 4.05 3.40
CA LEU A 70 -11.50 2.99 2.66
C LEU A 70 -11.16 3.38 1.21
N ILE A 71 -12.16 3.85 0.46
CA ILE A 71 -12.04 4.30 -0.94
C ILE A 71 -12.65 5.70 -1.15
N GLN A 72 -13.23 6.27 -0.10
CA GLN A 72 -13.86 7.58 -0.07
C GLN A 72 -13.57 8.25 1.29
N PRO A 73 -13.52 9.59 1.35
CA PRO A 73 -13.56 10.54 0.23
C PRO A 73 -12.29 10.46 -0.65
N SER A 74 -12.33 11.02 -1.86
CA SER A 74 -11.14 11.02 -2.75
C SER A 74 -10.05 11.93 -2.17
N GLY A 75 -8.78 11.54 -2.31
CA GLY A 75 -7.63 12.23 -1.72
C GLY A 75 -7.34 11.84 -0.27
N ASP A 76 -8.38 11.49 0.49
CA ASP A 76 -8.30 11.17 1.92
C ASP A 76 -8.87 9.77 2.21
N ASN A 77 -8.24 8.74 1.63
CA ASN A 77 -8.65 7.36 1.85
C ASN A 77 -7.49 6.35 1.84
N ALA A 78 -7.71 5.22 2.50
CA ALA A 78 -6.72 4.17 2.68
C ALA A 78 -6.24 3.58 1.34
N TYR A 79 -7.14 3.37 0.38
CA TYR A 79 -6.82 2.83 -0.94
C TYR A 79 -5.78 3.69 -1.68
N GLU A 80 -6.03 4.99 -1.79
CA GLU A 80 -5.13 5.92 -2.46
C GLU A 80 -3.78 5.99 -1.73
N THR A 81 -3.76 6.04 -0.40
CA THR A 81 -2.52 6.08 0.38
C THR A 81 -1.71 4.78 0.22
N TYR A 82 -2.33 3.60 0.22
CA TYR A 82 -1.61 2.35 -0.09
C TYR A 82 -1.07 2.33 -1.51
N ARG A 83 -1.78 2.89 -2.49
CA ARG A 83 -1.26 3.02 -3.86
C ARG A 83 -0.05 3.96 -3.94
N GLN A 84 -0.01 5.03 -3.15
CA GLN A 84 1.18 5.89 -3.05
C GLN A 84 2.37 5.11 -2.48
N VAL A 85 2.16 4.25 -1.47
CA VAL A 85 3.21 3.36 -0.98
C VAL A 85 3.72 2.44 -2.08
N LEU A 86 2.83 1.82 -2.87
CA LEU A 86 3.21 0.92 -3.95
C LEU A 86 3.90 1.63 -5.13
N ALA A 87 3.63 2.92 -5.34
CA ALA A 87 4.36 3.73 -6.30
C ALA A 87 5.82 3.96 -5.86
N LEU A 88 6.08 4.03 -4.55
CA LEU A 88 7.43 4.09 -4.00
C LEU A 88 8.08 2.70 -3.97
N ASP A 89 7.37 1.69 -3.49
CA ASP A 89 7.83 0.32 -3.30
C ASP A 89 6.76 -0.66 -3.77
N THR A 90 6.87 -1.11 -5.02
CA THR A 90 5.93 -2.04 -5.64
C THR A 90 5.85 -3.39 -4.92
N GLY A 91 6.91 -3.76 -4.19
CA GLY A 91 7.00 -4.99 -3.39
C GLY A 91 6.52 -4.82 -1.95
N ASN A 92 5.95 -3.68 -1.57
CA ASN A 92 5.57 -3.42 -0.19
C ASN A 92 4.41 -4.32 0.25
N VAL A 93 4.75 -5.40 0.97
CA VAL A 93 3.79 -6.41 1.43
C VAL A 93 2.68 -5.80 2.29
N ARG A 94 3.00 -4.82 3.14
CA ARG A 94 2.00 -4.17 4.01
C ARG A 94 0.95 -3.41 3.21
N ALA A 95 1.36 -2.66 2.19
CA ALA A 95 0.41 -1.95 1.33
C ALA A 95 -0.44 -2.92 0.50
N GLN A 96 0.15 -3.98 -0.05
CA GLN A 96 -0.60 -5.04 -0.76
C GLN A 96 -1.64 -5.71 0.14
N GLN A 97 -1.27 -6.03 1.39
CA GLN A 97 -2.18 -6.58 2.39
C GLN A 97 -3.30 -5.60 2.75
N GLY A 98 -2.97 -4.31 2.92
CA GLY A 98 -3.97 -3.27 3.18
C GLY A 98 -5.03 -3.16 2.08
N LEU A 99 -4.60 -3.19 0.81
CA LEU A 99 -5.52 -3.22 -0.33
C LEU A 99 -6.40 -4.48 -0.34
N ALA A 100 -5.83 -5.66 -0.04
CA ALA A 100 -6.59 -6.89 0.06
C ALA A 100 -7.64 -6.84 1.19
N GLN A 101 -7.30 -6.26 2.34
CA GLN A 101 -8.23 -6.06 3.45
C GLN A 101 -9.38 -5.12 3.10
N ILE A 102 -9.12 -4.05 2.33
CA ILE A 102 -10.19 -3.17 1.84
C ILE A 102 -11.19 -3.98 0.99
N VAL A 103 -10.69 -4.78 0.04
CA VAL A 103 -11.53 -5.66 -0.79
C VAL A 103 -12.32 -6.63 0.09
N ASP A 104 -11.68 -7.27 1.06
CA ASP A 104 -12.34 -8.25 1.94
C ASP A 104 -13.44 -7.61 2.78
N THR A 105 -13.26 -6.40 3.30
CA THR A 105 -14.29 -5.63 4.02
C THR A 105 -15.51 -5.40 3.13
N TYR A 106 -15.30 -4.94 1.90
CA TYR A 106 -16.39 -4.75 0.94
C TYR A 106 -17.10 -6.06 0.59
N ARG A 107 -16.34 -7.17 0.52
CA ARG A 107 -16.91 -8.49 0.23
C ARG A 107 -17.86 -8.90 1.35
N GLN A 108 -17.41 -8.77 2.60
CA GLN A 108 -18.20 -9.11 3.77
C GLN A 108 -19.48 -8.27 3.85
N GLN A 109 -19.39 -6.96 3.59
CA GLN A 109 -20.57 -6.08 3.55
C GLN A 109 -21.56 -6.51 2.46
N ALA A 110 -21.07 -6.77 1.24
CA ALA A 110 -21.92 -7.21 0.14
C ALA A 110 -22.57 -8.58 0.42
N GLU A 111 -21.85 -9.51 1.03
CA GLU A 111 -22.37 -10.83 1.40
C GLU A 111 -23.40 -10.74 2.52
N ALA A 112 -23.19 -9.88 3.52
CA ALA A 112 -24.18 -9.65 4.58
C ALA A 112 -25.51 -9.10 4.01
N LEU A 113 -25.45 -8.12 3.09
CA LEU A 113 -26.63 -7.58 2.42
C LEU A 113 -27.33 -8.64 1.56
N ARG A 114 -26.54 -9.44 0.84
CA ARG A 114 -27.04 -10.58 0.05
C ARG A 114 -27.82 -11.57 0.92
N ASP A 115 -27.27 -11.93 2.07
CA ASP A 115 -27.86 -12.92 2.97
C ASP A 115 -29.14 -12.40 3.64
N GLN A 116 -29.30 -11.07 3.72
CA GLN A 116 -30.54 -10.38 4.11
C GLN A 116 -31.55 -10.24 2.96
N GLY A 117 -31.23 -10.72 1.76
CA GLY A 117 -32.08 -10.57 0.57
C GLY A 117 -32.05 -9.16 -0.04
N GLN A 118 -31.16 -8.28 0.41
CA GLN A 118 -30.94 -6.94 -0.12
C GLN A 118 -30.01 -7.00 -1.34
N TRP A 119 -30.50 -7.61 -2.42
CA TRP A 119 -29.70 -7.86 -3.62
C TRP A 119 -29.20 -6.59 -4.30
N GLN A 120 -29.99 -5.52 -4.30
CA GLN A 120 -29.62 -4.23 -4.90
C GLN A 120 -28.51 -3.54 -4.10
N ASP A 121 -28.62 -3.50 -2.78
CA ASP A 121 -27.60 -2.89 -1.92
C ASP A 121 -26.29 -3.69 -1.94
N SER A 122 -26.39 -5.02 -1.99
CA SER A 122 -25.23 -5.90 -2.20
C SER A 122 -24.51 -5.57 -3.51
N LEU A 123 -25.25 -5.40 -4.62
CA LEU A 123 -24.69 -5.01 -5.90
C LEU A 123 -24.04 -3.63 -5.85
N ALA A 124 -24.67 -2.65 -5.20
CA ALA A 124 -24.10 -1.31 -5.04
C ALA A 124 -22.74 -1.36 -4.34
N LYS A 125 -22.61 -2.13 -3.24
CA LYS A 125 -21.32 -2.31 -2.55
C LYS A 125 -20.26 -2.99 -3.41
N ILE A 126 -20.65 -3.96 -4.23
CA ILE A 126 -19.73 -4.62 -5.16
C ILE A 126 -19.28 -3.66 -6.26
N ASP A 127 -20.18 -2.85 -6.79
CA ASP A 127 -19.85 -1.89 -7.85
C ASP A 127 -18.98 -0.75 -7.31
N GLU A 128 -19.18 -0.29 -6.07
CA GLU A 128 -18.27 0.66 -5.39
C GLU A 128 -16.81 0.17 -5.41
N ILE A 129 -16.55 -1.07 -4.96
CA ILE A 129 -15.17 -1.59 -4.91
C ILE A 129 -14.62 -1.94 -6.28
N LEU A 130 -15.46 -2.32 -7.25
CA LEU A 130 -15.04 -2.60 -8.62
C LEU A 130 -14.66 -1.33 -9.41
N GLN A 131 -15.04 -0.13 -8.96
CA GLN A 131 -14.54 1.12 -9.55
C GLN A 131 -13.03 1.27 -9.39
N VAL A 132 -12.49 0.79 -8.26
CA VAL A 132 -11.06 0.89 -7.94
C VAL A 132 -10.30 -0.43 -8.17
N PHE A 133 -10.98 -1.58 -8.13
CA PHE A 133 -10.43 -2.90 -8.43
C PHE A 133 -11.23 -3.62 -9.53
N PRO A 134 -11.22 -3.14 -10.78
CA PRO A 134 -12.05 -3.68 -11.86
C PRO A 134 -11.77 -5.17 -12.14
N ASP A 135 -10.51 -5.59 -11.99
CA ASP A 135 -10.07 -6.96 -12.30
C ASP A 135 -10.19 -7.94 -11.12
N ASN A 136 -10.86 -7.55 -10.03
CA ASN A 136 -11.03 -8.44 -8.89
C ASN A 136 -12.02 -9.58 -9.23
N ALA A 137 -11.48 -10.75 -9.60
CA ALA A 137 -12.27 -11.91 -10.02
C ALA A 137 -13.29 -12.38 -8.96
N GLY A 138 -12.95 -12.27 -7.68
CA GLY A 138 -13.84 -12.62 -6.57
C GLY A 138 -15.08 -11.73 -6.53
N MET A 139 -14.88 -10.42 -6.63
CA MET A 139 -15.96 -9.43 -6.69
C MET A 139 -16.80 -9.54 -7.96
N GLN A 140 -16.18 -9.74 -9.13
CA GLN A 140 -16.92 -9.97 -10.37
C GLN A 140 -17.82 -11.21 -10.28
N SER A 141 -17.31 -12.28 -9.66
CA SER A 141 -18.08 -13.51 -9.45
C SER A 141 -19.24 -13.29 -8.49
N LEU A 142 -19.03 -12.55 -7.40
CA LEU A 142 -20.09 -12.18 -6.46
C LEU A 142 -21.16 -11.31 -7.15
N ARG A 143 -20.76 -10.32 -7.97
CA ARG A 143 -21.67 -9.49 -8.76
C ARG A 143 -22.61 -10.31 -9.64
N LYS A 144 -22.06 -11.25 -10.41
CA LYS A 144 -22.85 -12.13 -11.30
C LYS A 144 -23.88 -12.95 -10.52
N ARG A 145 -23.51 -13.46 -9.34
CA ARG A 145 -24.44 -14.23 -8.47
C ARG A 145 -25.57 -13.36 -7.93
N CYS A 146 -25.25 -12.18 -7.38
CA CYS A 146 -26.25 -11.25 -6.86
C CYS A 146 -27.19 -10.75 -7.97
N TRP A 147 -26.66 -10.44 -9.15
CA TRP A 147 -27.44 -9.99 -10.30
C TRP A 147 -28.47 -11.02 -10.77
N ARG A 148 -28.05 -12.29 -10.92
CA ARG A 148 -28.96 -13.37 -11.34
C ARG A 148 -30.14 -13.54 -10.38
N ARG A 149 -29.92 -13.36 -9.07
CA ARG A 149 -30.97 -13.53 -8.05
C ARG A 149 -31.86 -12.30 -7.92
N SER A 150 -31.31 -11.10 -8.11
CA SER A 150 -32.06 -9.84 -8.16
C SER A 150 -33.17 -9.90 -9.23
N LEU A 151 -32.85 -10.39 -10.45
CA LEU A 151 -33.81 -10.53 -11.55
C LEU A 151 -34.99 -11.45 -11.21
N LEU A 152 -34.73 -12.56 -10.52
CA LEU A 152 -35.77 -13.52 -10.12
C LEU A 152 -36.77 -12.96 -9.10
N HIS A 153 -36.40 -11.90 -8.37
CA HIS A 153 -37.27 -11.25 -7.39
C HIS A 153 -38.06 -10.07 -7.97
N VAL A 154 -37.61 -9.46 -9.07
CA VAL A 154 -38.36 -8.43 -9.79
C VAL A 154 -39.58 -9.04 -10.51
N ASP A 155 -39.41 -10.22 -11.11
CA ASP A 155 -40.47 -10.91 -11.88
C ASP A 155 -41.64 -11.46 -11.05
N LYS A 156 -41.49 -11.60 -9.73
CA LYS A 156 -42.56 -12.15 -8.84
C LYS A 156 -43.44 -11.08 -8.18
N ARG A 157 -43.26 -9.81 -8.53
CA ARG A 157 -44.05 -8.67 -8.01
C ARG A 157 -44.96 -8.02 -9.05
N SER A 158 -45.13 -8.64 -10.21
CA SER A 158 -46.14 -8.28 -11.23
C SER A 158 -47.30 -9.27 -11.17
#